data_AF-A0A7X8X0D4-F1
#
_entry.id   AF-A0A7X8X0D4-F1
#
_cell.length_a   1.000
_cell.length_b   1.000
_cell.length_c   1.000
_cell.angle_alpha   90.00
_cell.angle_beta   90.00
_cell.angle_gamma   90.00
#
_symmetry.space_group_name_H-M   'P 1'
#
loop_
_entity.id
_entity.type
_entity.pdbx_description
1 polymer ?
#
loop_
_entity_poly.entity_id
_entity_poly.type
_entity_poly.pdbx_seq_one_letter_code
_entity_poly.pdbx_strand_id
1 'polypeptide(L)'
;MKQLFEYTKKVLKSYKLISYLCIIGFFILGLTLVKTGNIIDNNPPKNRAYEIYLFGEDHTKESIRKKELEIWGDFYHNKGMRHLFIESAYFDAEILNLWMQDDSDYYLDYLYEGWKGTFSYDPMVRNFYVQIKENYPETIFHGTDVGHQFHSAGEFYLEYLEANS
;
A
#
# COMPACT_ATOMS: atom_id res chain seq x y z
N MET A 1 -23.96 -52.98 48.86
CA MET A 1 -23.63 -51.55 49.11
C MET A 1 -22.19 -51.18 48.71
N LYS A 2 -21.14 -51.91 49.16
CA LYS A 2 -19.72 -51.61 48.81
C LYS A 2 -19.40 -51.68 47.30
N GLN A 3 -19.90 -52.69 46.57
CA GLN A 3 -19.67 -52.81 45.12
C GLN A 3 -20.26 -51.65 44.31
N LEU A 4 -21.45 -51.16 44.67
CA LEU A 4 -22.08 -50.02 44.00
C LEU A 4 -21.26 -48.73 44.20
N PHE A 5 -20.67 -48.56 45.39
CA PHE A 5 -19.82 -47.41 45.73
C PHE A 5 -18.46 -47.42 44.99
N GLU A 6 -17.85 -48.59 44.83
CA GLU A 6 -16.62 -48.72 44.03
C GLU A 6 -16.89 -48.54 42.53
N TYR A 7 -18.05 -49.02 42.04
CA TYR A 7 -18.48 -48.78 40.67
C TYR A 7 -18.70 -47.29 40.39
N THR A 8 -19.40 -46.56 41.27
CA THR A 8 -19.62 -45.11 41.10
C THR A 8 -18.32 -44.32 41.16
N LYS A 9 -17.38 -44.64 42.05
CA LYS A 9 -16.04 -44.04 42.07
C LYS A 9 -15.27 -44.25 40.78
N LYS A 10 -15.28 -45.47 40.23
CA LYS A 10 -14.60 -45.81 38.98
C LYS A 10 -15.19 -45.01 37.82
N VAL A 11 -16.51 -44.94 37.74
CA VAL A 11 -17.24 -44.14 36.74
C VAL A 11 -16.90 -42.65 36.86
N LEU A 12 -16.91 -42.10 38.07
CA LEU A 12 -16.57 -40.69 38.32
C LEU A 12 -15.11 -40.36 37.94
N LYS A 13 -14.17 -41.29 38.19
CA LYS A 13 -12.77 -41.16 37.79
C LYS A 13 -12.62 -41.17 36.26
N SER A 14 -13.37 -42.02 35.57
CA SER A 14 -13.40 -42.05 34.10
C SER A 14 -13.96 -40.76 33.50
N TYR A 15 -15.04 -40.20 34.05
CA TYR A 15 -15.59 -38.91 33.59
C TYR A 15 -14.61 -37.75 33.81
N LYS A 16 -13.92 -37.70 34.95
CA LYS A 16 -12.85 -36.71 35.18
C LYS A 16 -11.71 -36.87 34.19
N LEU A 17 -11.27 -38.10 33.91
CA LEU A 17 -10.21 -38.36 32.95
C LEU A 17 -10.62 -37.90 31.54
N ILE A 18 -11.84 -38.21 31.11
CA ILE A 18 -12.38 -37.76 29.82
C ILE A 18 -12.47 -36.22 29.78
N SER A 19 -12.93 -35.56 30.85
CA SER A 19 -13.01 -34.10 30.87
C SER A 19 -11.63 -33.45 30.77
N TYR A 20 -10.62 -34.00 31.46
CA TYR A 20 -9.23 -33.52 31.35
C TYR A 20 -8.70 -33.67 29.92
N LEU A 21 -8.94 -34.82 29.28
CA LEU A 21 -8.53 -35.05 27.90
C LEU A 21 -9.22 -34.09 26.92
N CYS A 22 -10.51 -33.81 27.11
CA CYS A 22 -11.21 -32.81 26.30
C CYS A 22 -10.63 -31.40 26.48
N ILE A 23 -10.36 -30.97 27.72
CA ILE A 23 -9.77 -29.65 28.00
C ILE A 23 -8.39 -29.52 27.34
N ILE A 24 -7.54 -30.56 27.46
CA ILE A 24 -6.23 -30.59 26.81
C ILE A 24 -6.39 -30.54 25.28
N GLY A 25 -7.34 -31.29 24.72
CA GLY A 25 -7.66 -31.28 23.29
C GLY A 25 -8.06 -29.88 22.80
N PHE A 26 -8.95 -29.18 23.51
CA PHE A 26 -9.33 -27.81 23.18
C PHE A 26 -8.17 -26.82 23.30
N PHE A 27 -7.28 -27.01 24.29
CA PHE A 27 -6.11 -26.16 24.45
C PHE A 27 -5.10 -26.35 23.31
N ILE A 28 -4.86 -27.60 22.90
CA ILE A 28 -4.01 -27.92 21.74
C ILE A 28 -4.62 -27.35 20.47
N LEU A 29 -5.93 -27.53 20.26
CA LEU A 29 -6.64 -26.98 19.10
C LEU A 29 -6.53 -25.45 19.05
N GLY A 30 -6.73 -24.77 20.18
CA GLY A 30 -6.57 -23.32 20.29
C GLY A 30 -5.15 -22.86 19.93
N LEU A 31 -4.12 -23.56 20.45
CA LEU A 31 -2.71 -23.26 20.11
C LEU A 31 -2.40 -23.51 18.63
N THR A 32 -2.98 -24.55 18.01
CA THR A 32 -2.82 -24.79 16.57
C THR A 32 -3.51 -23.71 15.73
N LEU A 33 -4.71 -23.27 16.12
CA LEU A 33 -5.46 -22.23 15.42
C LEU A 33 -4.76 -20.86 15.50
N VAL A 34 -4.18 -20.51 16.66
CA VAL A 34 -3.35 -19.29 16.80
C VAL A 34 -2.10 -19.37 15.93
N LYS A 35 -1.43 -20.53 15.88
CA LYS A 35 -0.28 -20.72 14.99
C LYS A 35 -0.67 -20.62 13.51
N THR A 36 -1.78 -21.22 13.08
CA THR A 36 -2.23 -21.16 11.68
C THR A 36 -2.81 -19.80 11.30
N GLY A 37 -3.45 -19.09 12.23
CA GLY A 37 -3.90 -17.71 12.01
C GLY A 37 -2.74 -16.76 11.70
N ASN A 38 -1.58 -16.98 12.34
CA ASN A 38 -0.33 -16.27 12.02
C ASN A 38 0.36 -16.76 10.74
N ILE A 39 -0.09 -17.86 10.11
CA ILE A 39 0.45 -18.38 8.85
C ILE A 39 -0.30 -17.79 7.64
N ILE A 40 -1.49 -17.21 7.84
CA ILE A 40 -2.15 -16.39 6.82
C ILE A 40 -1.61 -14.96 6.90
N ASP A 41 -0.29 -14.81 6.86
CA ASP A 41 0.34 -13.54 6.47
C ASP A 41 0.40 -13.59 4.94
N ASN A 42 -0.50 -12.86 4.26
CA ASN A 42 -0.47 -12.69 2.80
C ASN A 42 0.76 -11.88 2.32
N ASN A 43 1.75 -11.66 3.18
CA ASN A 43 2.95 -10.95 2.82
C ASN A 43 3.81 -11.83 1.91
N PRO A 44 4.17 -11.33 0.73
CA PRO A 44 4.97 -12.07 -0.21
C PRO A 44 6.35 -12.38 0.42
N PRO A 45 7.03 -13.49 0.06
CA PRO A 45 8.29 -13.91 0.67
C PRO A 45 9.30 -12.76 0.81
N LYS A 46 9.78 -12.52 2.03
CA LYS A 46 10.65 -11.37 2.35
C LYS A 46 12.00 -11.35 1.60
N ASN A 47 12.44 -12.49 1.06
CA ASN A 47 13.76 -12.66 0.44
C ASN A 47 13.72 -12.81 -1.08
N ARG A 48 12.67 -12.28 -1.73
CA ARG A 48 12.56 -12.27 -3.19
C ARG A 48 12.78 -10.85 -3.71
N ALA A 49 13.54 -10.73 -4.79
CA ALA A 49 13.54 -9.51 -5.60
C ALA A 49 12.21 -9.48 -6.38
N TYR A 50 11.41 -8.44 -6.17
CA TYR A 50 10.21 -8.18 -6.96
C TYR A 50 10.53 -7.09 -7.98
N GLU A 51 9.83 -7.13 -9.10
CA GLU A 51 9.94 -6.09 -10.13
C GLU A 51 8.94 -4.95 -9.87
N ILE A 52 7.82 -5.25 -9.20
CA ILE A 52 6.75 -4.31 -8.86
C ILE A 52 6.47 -4.42 -7.36
N TYR A 53 6.38 -3.27 -6.70
CA TYR A 53 6.02 -3.13 -5.30
C TYR A 53 4.80 -2.22 -5.21
N LEU A 54 3.73 -2.69 -4.56
CA LEU A 54 2.51 -1.93 -4.38
C LEU A 54 2.41 -1.42 -2.94
N PHE A 55 2.26 -0.11 -2.79
CA PHE A 55 2.06 0.56 -1.51
C PHE A 55 0.72 1.27 -1.57
N GLY A 56 -0.21 0.83 -0.71
CA GLY A 56 -1.49 1.53 -0.53
C GLY A 56 -1.36 2.59 0.56
N GLU A 57 -2.23 3.59 0.50
CA GLU A 57 -2.15 4.78 1.35
C GLU A 57 -3.53 5.19 1.87
N ASP A 58 -3.55 6.16 2.78
CA ASP A 58 -4.77 6.81 3.26
C ASP A 58 -4.59 8.29 2.98
N HIS A 59 -5.33 8.79 1.97
CA HIS A 59 -5.12 10.06 1.28
C HIS A 59 -5.02 11.29 2.20
N THR A 60 -5.40 11.14 3.47
CA THR A 60 -5.52 12.23 4.45
C THR A 60 -4.39 12.29 5.47
N LYS A 61 -3.41 11.37 5.45
CA LYS A 61 -2.40 11.26 6.52
C LYS A 61 -1.01 11.69 6.08
N GLU A 62 -0.57 12.84 6.62
CA GLU A 62 0.79 13.37 6.43
C GLU A 62 1.90 12.37 6.79
N SER A 63 1.74 11.62 7.88
CA SER A 63 2.74 10.63 8.31
C SER A 63 2.93 9.49 7.31
N ILE A 64 1.87 9.15 6.56
CA ILE A 64 1.94 8.17 5.47
C ILE A 64 2.70 8.77 4.29
N ARG A 65 2.39 10.01 3.89
CA ARG A 65 3.10 10.70 2.80
C ARG A 65 4.60 10.82 3.01
N LYS A 66 5.01 11.13 4.25
CA LYS A 66 6.44 11.12 4.61
C LYS A 66 7.05 9.71 4.45
N LYS A 67 6.30 8.67 4.81
CA LYS A 67 6.76 7.29 4.68
C LYS A 67 6.85 6.86 3.22
N GLU A 68 5.96 7.32 2.36
CA GLU A 68 6.01 7.07 0.91
C GLU A 68 7.28 7.64 0.29
N LEU A 69 7.64 8.88 0.63
CA LEU A 69 8.90 9.49 0.19
C LEU A 69 10.14 8.73 0.68
N GLU A 70 10.12 8.26 1.93
CA GLU A 70 11.19 7.44 2.49
C GLU A 70 11.33 6.10 1.75
N ILE A 71 10.19 5.44 1.47
CA ILE A 71 10.15 4.18 0.73
C ILE A 71 10.65 4.39 -0.70
N TRP A 72 10.16 5.41 -1.40
CA TRP A 72 10.63 5.71 -2.75
C TRP A 72 12.13 6.00 -2.77
N GLY A 73 12.64 6.76 -1.80
CA GLY A 73 14.08 7.01 -1.67
C GLY A 73 14.92 5.74 -1.51
N ASP A 74 14.46 4.77 -0.70
CA ASP A 74 15.13 3.47 -0.56
C ASP A 74 15.17 2.72 -1.91
N PHE A 75 14.05 2.66 -2.62
CA PHE A 75 13.98 2.02 -3.94
C PHE A 75 14.82 2.73 -5.00
N TYR A 76 14.81 4.06 -5.00
CA TYR A 76 15.55 4.89 -5.94
C TYR A 76 17.07 4.73 -5.76
N HIS A 77 17.55 4.82 -4.52
CA HIS A 77 18.99 4.79 -4.21
C HIS A 77 19.55 3.37 -4.12
N ASN A 78 18.82 2.43 -3.50
CA ASN A 78 19.36 1.11 -3.18
C ASN A 78 18.95 0.01 -4.17
N LYS A 79 17.94 0.25 -5.01
CA LYS A 79 17.45 -0.73 -6.01
C LYS A 79 17.43 -0.21 -7.45
N GLY A 80 17.86 1.03 -7.69
CA GLY A 80 17.94 1.60 -9.03
C GLY A 80 16.60 1.81 -9.70
N MET A 81 15.50 1.89 -8.94
CA MET A 81 14.18 2.11 -9.51
C MET A 81 14.04 3.55 -10.00
N ARG A 82 13.39 3.71 -11.16
CA ARG A 82 13.09 5.01 -11.78
C ARG A 82 11.63 5.18 -12.13
N HIS A 83 10.87 4.09 -12.25
CA HIS A 83 9.46 4.12 -12.62
C HIS A 83 8.59 4.15 -11.36
N LEU A 84 7.93 5.28 -11.10
CA LEU A 84 7.00 5.48 -10.00
C LEU A 84 5.57 5.50 -10.53
N PHE A 85 4.80 4.47 -10.18
CA PHE A 85 3.38 4.39 -10.52
C PHE A 85 2.54 5.07 -9.43
N ILE A 86 1.65 5.98 -9.83
CA ILE A 86 0.80 6.76 -8.93
C ILE A 86 -0.68 6.59 -9.28
N GLU A 87 -1.54 6.63 -8.26
CA GLU A 87 -3.00 6.67 -8.42
C GLU A 87 -3.45 8.06 -8.90
N SER A 88 -3.11 8.36 -10.16
CA SER A 88 -3.44 9.58 -10.86
C SER A 88 -3.68 9.27 -12.34
N ALA A 89 -4.30 10.21 -13.04
CA ALA A 89 -4.59 10.08 -14.46
C ALA A 89 -3.31 9.85 -15.27
N TYR A 90 -3.40 9.08 -16.36
CA TYR A 90 -2.27 8.91 -17.28
C TYR A 90 -1.71 10.27 -17.77
N PHE A 91 -2.58 11.19 -18.20
CA PHE A 91 -2.16 12.51 -18.68
C PHE A 91 -1.56 13.39 -17.57
N ASP A 92 -2.00 13.27 -16.32
CA ASP A 92 -1.40 14.01 -15.20
C ASP A 92 0.04 13.57 -14.96
N ALA A 93 0.28 12.26 -14.96
CA ALA A 93 1.62 11.70 -14.81
C ALA A 93 2.56 12.11 -15.95
N GLU A 94 2.07 12.16 -17.18
CA GLU A 94 2.88 12.62 -18.31
C GLU A 94 3.18 14.12 -18.25
N ILE A 95 2.22 14.96 -17.81
CA ILE A 95 2.49 16.38 -17.55
C ILE A 95 3.50 16.56 -16.42
N LEU A 96 3.47 15.71 -15.38
CA LEU A 96 4.52 15.68 -14.35
C LEU A 96 5.88 15.30 -14.96
N ASN A 97 5.93 14.39 -15.93
CA ASN A 97 7.18 14.07 -16.63
C ASN A 97 7.71 15.25 -17.45
N LEU A 98 6.82 16.07 -18.06
CA LEU A 98 7.22 17.34 -18.67
C LEU A 98 7.80 18.30 -17.63
N TRP A 99 7.12 18.43 -16.48
CA TRP A 99 7.61 19.24 -15.37
C TRP A 99 8.98 18.78 -14.86
N MET A 100 9.23 17.47 -14.78
CA MET A 100 10.54 16.94 -14.35
C MET A 100 11.70 17.42 -15.24
N GLN A 101 11.43 17.73 -16.52
CA GLN A 101 12.43 18.23 -17.48
C GLN A 101 12.44 19.76 -17.62
N ASP A 102 11.46 20.47 -17.05
CA ASP A 102 11.34 21.92 -17.15
C ASP A 102 12.08 22.63 -16.00
N ASP A 103 12.72 23.77 -16.27
CA ASP A 103 13.40 24.57 -15.23
C ASP A 103 12.41 25.35 -14.34
N SER A 104 11.16 25.48 -14.78
CA SER A 104 10.08 26.18 -14.08
C SER A 104 9.06 25.21 -13.46
N ASP A 105 8.22 25.75 -12.57
CA ASP A 105 7.10 25.03 -11.97
C ASP A 105 5.80 25.11 -12.77
N TYR A 106 5.83 25.65 -14.01
CA TYR A 106 4.62 25.90 -14.80
C TYR A 106 3.68 24.70 -14.91
N TYR A 107 4.21 23.54 -15.29
CA TYR A 107 3.43 22.31 -15.46
C TYR A 107 2.87 21.77 -14.14
N LEU A 108 3.65 21.82 -13.06
CA LEU A 108 3.18 21.41 -11.73
C LEU A 108 2.09 22.35 -11.22
N ASP A 109 2.26 23.66 -11.40
CA ASP A 109 1.27 24.66 -10.97
C ASP A 109 -0.01 24.55 -11.80
N TYR A 110 0.09 24.28 -13.10
CA TYR A 110 -1.06 24.00 -13.96
C TYR A 110 -1.89 22.81 -13.46
N LEU A 111 -1.23 21.68 -13.16
CA LEU A 111 -1.89 20.50 -12.59
C LEU A 111 -2.49 20.81 -11.22
N TYR A 112 -1.72 21.44 -10.35
CA TYR A 112 -2.14 21.76 -8.99
C TYR A 112 -3.39 22.63 -8.99
N GLU A 113 -3.44 23.71 -9.77
CA GLU A 113 -4.65 24.53 -9.91
C GLU A 113 -5.81 23.74 -10.52
N GLY A 114 -5.53 22.83 -11.45
CA GLY A 114 -6.52 21.92 -12.01
C GLY A 114 -7.18 21.02 -10.95
N TRP A 115 -6.46 20.62 -9.91
CA TRP A 115 -6.97 19.73 -8.85
C TRP A 115 -7.96 20.43 -7.92
N LYS A 116 -8.17 21.73 -8.04
CA LYS A 116 -9.05 22.51 -7.16
C LYS A 116 -10.43 21.87 -7.02
N GLY A 117 -10.81 21.60 -5.77
CA GLY A 117 -12.07 20.93 -5.44
C GLY A 117 -11.95 19.40 -5.25
N THR A 118 -10.75 18.84 -5.41
CA THR A 118 -10.42 17.44 -5.12
C THR A 118 -9.55 17.31 -3.85
N PHE A 119 -9.32 16.08 -3.37
CA PHE A 119 -8.37 15.83 -2.28
C PHE A 119 -6.90 16.10 -2.68
N SER A 120 -6.59 16.13 -3.98
CA SER A 120 -5.24 16.43 -4.47
C SER A 120 -4.89 17.91 -4.41
N TYR A 121 -5.86 18.81 -4.23
CA TYR A 121 -5.63 20.25 -4.01
C TYR A 121 -5.21 20.55 -2.57
N ASP A 122 -4.07 19.98 -2.19
CA ASP A 122 -3.43 20.10 -0.89
C ASP A 122 -1.97 20.51 -1.09
N PRO A 123 -1.48 21.59 -0.44
CA PRO A 123 -0.08 22.00 -0.53
C PRO A 123 0.92 20.88 -0.21
N MET A 124 0.54 19.94 0.64
CA MET A 124 1.37 18.80 0.98
C MET A 124 1.48 17.78 -0.17
N VAL A 125 0.48 17.68 -1.07
CA VAL A 125 0.55 16.88 -2.30
C VAL A 125 1.47 17.57 -3.30
N ARG A 126 1.35 18.90 -3.48
CA ARG A 126 2.31 19.65 -4.30
C ARG A 126 3.75 19.47 -3.80
N ASN A 127 3.95 19.59 -2.48
CA ASN A 127 5.26 19.44 -1.86
C ASN A 127 5.82 18.01 -1.94
N PHE A 128 4.98 16.98 -2.08
CA PHE A 128 5.43 15.62 -2.37
C PHE A 128 6.14 15.58 -3.74
N TYR A 129 5.49 16.09 -4.79
CA TYR A 129 6.08 16.13 -6.12
C TYR A 129 7.37 16.96 -6.14
N VAL A 130 7.39 18.14 -5.52
CA VAL A 130 8.60 18.98 -5.37
C VAL A 130 9.75 18.19 -4.75
N GLN A 131 9.50 17.49 -3.64
CA GLN A 131 10.53 16.65 -3.01
C GLN A 131 10.98 15.50 -3.90
N ILE A 132 10.11 14.95 -4.75
CA ILE A 132 10.52 13.93 -5.73
C ILE A 132 11.50 14.53 -6.74
N LYS A 133 11.20 15.69 -7.33
CA LYS A 133 12.09 16.34 -8.31
C LYS A 133 13.44 16.72 -7.72
N GLU A 134 13.43 17.30 -6.51
CA GLU A 134 14.66 17.74 -5.83
C GLU A 134 15.57 16.59 -5.42
N ASN A 135 15.01 15.49 -4.92
CA ASN A 135 15.80 14.39 -4.33
C ASN A 135 16.00 13.20 -5.30
N TYR A 136 15.08 13.02 -6.26
CA TYR A 136 15.00 11.86 -7.14
C TYR A 136 14.72 12.29 -8.61
N PRO A 137 15.59 13.14 -9.21
CA PRO A 137 15.31 13.81 -10.49
C PRO A 137 15.18 12.88 -11.70
N GLU A 138 15.64 11.63 -11.61
CA GLU A 138 15.49 10.64 -12.67
C GLU A 138 14.17 9.85 -12.57
N THR A 139 13.26 10.24 -11.66
CA THR A 139 11.94 9.59 -11.52
C THR A 139 11.09 9.83 -12.76
N ILE A 140 10.47 8.76 -13.25
CA ILE A 140 9.50 8.72 -14.34
C ILE A 140 8.15 8.32 -13.75
N PHE A 141 7.18 9.21 -13.83
CA PHE A 141 5.83 8.97 -13.34
C PHE A 141 4.99 8.16 -14.34
N HIS A 142 4.17 7.27 -13.82
CA HIS A 142 3.18 6.49 -14.57
C HIS A 142 1.82 6.58 -13.86
N GLY A 143 0.83 7.16 -14.51
CA GLY A 143 -0.53 7.26 -13.97
C GLY A 143 -1.31 5.98 -14.22
N THR A 144 -1.96 5.44 -13.18
CA THR A 144 -2.73 4.19 -13.27
C THR A 144 -4.25 4.39 -13.28
N ASP A 145 -4.74 5.63 -13.18
CA ASP A 145 -6.17 5.95 -13.11
C ASP A 145 -6.70 6.57 -14.42
N VAL A 146 -8.03 6.58 -14.57
CA VAL A 146 -8.76 7.32 -15.59
C VAL A 146 -9.23 8.64 -14.97
N GLY A 147 -8.44 9.69 -15.19
CA GLY A 147 -8.69 11.00 -14.59
C GLY A 147 -10.00 11.67 -15.02
N HIS A 148 -10.54 12.49 -14.12
CA HIS A 148 -11.73 13.30 -14.33
C HIS A 148 -11.46 14.65 -15.02
N GLN A 149 -10.19 15.01 -15.20
CA GLN A 149 -9.73 16.27 -15.83
C GLN A 149 -9.50 16.14 -17.34
N PHE A 150 -10.27 15.27 -18.00
CA PHE A 150 -10.16 15.04 -19.46
C PHE A 150 -10.29 16.35 -20.27
N HIS A 151 -11.24 17.21 -19.92
CA HIS A 151 -11.50 18.50 -20.61
C HIS A 151 -10.57 19.65 -20.19
N SER A 152 -9.50 19.37 -19.46
CA SER A 152 -8.49 20.37 -19.11
C SER A 152 -7.09 19.80 -19.31
N ALA A 153 -6.53 19.11 -18.32
CA ALA A 153 -5.21 18.50 -18.41
C ALA A 153 -5.14 17.44 -19.52
N GLY A 154 -6.23 16.71 -19.76
CA GLY A 154 -6.32 15.76 -20.87
C GLY A 154 -6.24 16.43 -22.25
N GLU A 155 -7.04 17.49 -22.48
CA GLU A 155 -7.01 18.28 -23.71
C GLU A 155 -5.63 18.96 -23.91
N PHE A 156 -5.07 19.55 -22.85
CA PHE A 156 -3.71 20.12 -22.88
C PHE A 156 -2.67 19.10 -23.33
N TYR A 157 -2.69 17.90 -22.74
CA TYR A 157 -1.71 16.87 -23.09
C TYR A 157 -1.93 16.32 -24.49
N LEU A 158 -3.19 16.20 -24.94
CA LEU A 158 -3.50 15.82 -26.31
C LEU A 158 -2.95 16.83 -27.32
N GLU A 159 -3.18 18.13 -27.10
CA GLU A 159 -2.62 19.19 -27.95
C GLU A 159 -1.08 19.17 -27.96
N TYR A 160 -0.46 18.93 -26.80
CA TYR A 160 0.99 18.76 -26.70
C TYR A 160 1.48 17.58 -27.56
N LEU A 161 0.80 16.43 -27.51
CA LEU A 161 1.14 15.27 -28.32
C LEU A 161 1.00 15.56 -29.82
N GLU A 162 -0.10 16.20 -30.23
CA GLU A 162 -0.33 16.56 -31.64
C GLU A 162 0.75 17.51 -32.17
N ALA A 163 1.17 18.48 -31.35
CA ALA A 163 2.23 19.43 -31.70
C ALA A 163 3.65 18.81 -31.76
N ASN A 164 3.86 17.63 -31.17
CA ASN A 164 5.17 16.98 -31.05
C ASN A 164 5.21 15.55 -31.65
N SER A 165 4.23 15.23 -32.52
CA SER A 165 4.09 13.93 -33.21
C SER A 165 4.76 13.85 -34.58
#